data_AF-A0A432H805-F1
#
_entry.id   AF-A0A432H805-F1
#
_cell.length_a   1.000
_cell.length_b   1.000
_cell.length_c   1.000
_cell.angle_alpha   90.00
_cell.angle_beta   90.00
_cell.angle_gamma   90.00
#
_symmetry.space_group_name_H-M   'P 1'
#
loop_
_entity.id
_entity.type
_entity.pdbx_description
1 polymer ?
#
loop_
_entity_poly.entity_id
_entity_poly.type
_entity_poly.pdbx_seq_one_letter_code
_entity_poly.pdbx_strand_id
1 'polypeptide(L)' 'MQFEDWQTVPDPKVIRKEKQKARELRKSQWWKNRRACNSCYYCESPTPAKKLTMDHVVPLARGGRSIKSNLVPCCKS' A
#
# COMPACT_ATOMS: atom_id res chain seq x y z
N MET A 1 11.19 -18.81 -27.62
CA MET A 1 10.23 -18.47 -26.55
C MET A 1 11.04 -17.91 -25.39
N GLN A 2 11.11 -16.59 -25.28
CA GLN A 2 11.87 -15.93 -24.22
C GLN A 2 10.98 -15.94 -22.98
N PHE A 3 11.38 -16.69 -21.95
CA PHE A 3 10.81 -16.59 -20.62
C PHE A 3 11.28 -15.25 -20.05
N GLU A 4 10.51 -14.20 -20.29
CA GLU A 4 10.83 -12.87 -19.78
C GLU A 4 10.86 -12.89 -18.25
N ASP A 5 11.95 -12.32 -17.76
CA ASP A 5 12.44 -12.30 -16.39
C ASP A 5 11.36 -11.89 -15.38
N TRP A 6 10.84 -12.85 -14.61
CA TRP A 6 9.82 -12.63 -13.58
C TRP A 6 10.34 -11.89 -12.34
N GLN A 7 11.61 -11.48 -12.33
CA GLN A 7 12.28 -10.82 -11.19
C GLN A 7 13.03 -9.54 -11.57
N THR A 8 12.43 -8.67 -12.38
CA THR A 8 12.99 -7.32 -12.53
C THR A 8 12.78 -6.51 -11.25
N VAL A 9 13.82 -6.42 -10.42
CA VAL A 9 13.85 -5.56 -9.24
C VAL A 9 13.65 -4.10 -9.71
N PRO A 10 12.64 -3.38 -9.20
CA PRO A 10 12.39 -2.02 -9.64
C PRO A 10 13.54 -1.07 -9.30
N ASP A 11 13.87 -0.16 -10.22
CA ASP A 11 14.87 0.89 -10.00
C ASP A 11 14.59 1.62 -8.67
N PRO A 12 15.60 1.79 -7.78
CA PRO A 12 15.47 2.56 -6.55
C PRO A 12 14.80 3.94 -6.70
N LYS A 13 15.00 4.63 -7.84
CA LYS A 13 14.34 5.90 -8.17
C LYS A 13 12.82 5.74 -8.27
N VAL A 14 12.34 4.66 -8.89
CA VAL A 14 10.92 4.33 -8.98
C VAL A 14 10.36 4.06 -7.59
N ILE A 15 11.04 3.25 -6.78
CA ILE A 15 10.64 2.97 -5.40
C ILE A 15 10.52 4.26 -4.58
N ARG A 16 11.49 5.18 -4.71
CA ARG A 16 11.46 6.48 -4.02
C ARG A 16 10.24 7.31 -4.44
N LYS A 17 9.93 7.36 -5.74
CA LYS A 17 8.76 8.06 -6.28
C LYS A 17 7.46 7.47 -5.75
N GLU A 18 7.33 6.15 -5.74
CA GLU A 18 6.14 5.48 -5.21
C GLU A 18 5.99 5.68 -3.69
N LYS A 19 7.08 5.68 -2.92
CA LYS A 19 7.06 6.04 -1.50
C LYS A 19 6.59 7.48 -1.26
N GLN A 20 7.00 8.42 -2.11
CA GLN A 20 6.51 9.81 -2.03
C GLN A 20 5.01 9.89 -2.29
N LYS A 21 4.51 9.27 -3.37
CA LYS A 21 3.08 9.19 -3.66
C LYS A 21 2.27 8.57 -2.51
N ALA A 22 2.78 7.52 -1.87
CA ALA A 22 2.13 6.92 -0.71
C ALA A 22 2.03 7.90 0.47
N ARG A 23 3.06 8.73 0.70
CA ARG A 23 3.02 9.77 1.76
C ARG A 23 1.98 10.85 1.46
N GLU A 24 1.86 11.26 0.20
CA GLU A 24 0.84 12.22 -0.25
C GLU A 24 -0.57 11.62 -0.12
N LEU A 25 -0.78 10.40 -0.60
CA LEU A 25 -2.05 9.68 -0.46
C LEU A 25 -2.44 9.45 1.00
N ARG A 26 -1.49 9.16 1.89
CA ARG A 26 -1.75 8.97 3.33
C ARG A 26 -2.30 10.24 4.00
N LYS A 27 -2.01 11.43 3.46
CA LYS A 27 -2.56 12.71 3.95
C LYS A 27 -3.93 13.05 3.34
N SER A 28 -4.31 12.39 2.25
CA SER A 28 -5.54 12.69 1.52
C SER A 28 -6.82 12.34 2.29
N GLN A 29 -7.93 13.01 1.95
CA GLN A 29 -9.26 12.68 2.48
C GLN A 29 -9.68 11.25 2.13
N TRP A 30 -9.27 10.74 0.96
CA TRP A 30 -9.53 9.36 0.57
C TRP A 30 -8.97 8.37 1.60
N TRP A 31 -7.74 8.56 2.07
CA TRP A 31 -7.15 7.68 3.07
C TRP A 31 -7.84 7.80 4.42
N LYS A 32 -8.20 9.01 4.84
CA LYS A 32 -8.98 9.25 6.07
C LYS A 32 -10.31 8.48 6.03
N ASN A 33 -11.03 8.56 4.91
CA ASN A 33 -12.28 7.82 4.72
C ASN A 33 -12.03 6.29 4.68
N ARG A 34 -10.97 5.84 4.00
CA ARG A 34 -10.66 4.41 3.87
C ARG A 34 -10.38 3.73 5.21
N ARG A 35 -9.61 4.38 6.10
CA ARG A 35 -9.33 3.85 7.45
C ARG A 35 -10.48 4.05 8.45
N ALA A 36 -11.45 4.91 8.13
CA ALA A 36 -12.60 5.18 9.01
C ALA A 36 -13.56 3.99 9.13
N CYS A 37 -13.44 2.97 8.27
CA CYS A 37 -14.14 1.70 8.42
C CYS A 37 -13.73 0.92 9.68
N ASN A 38 -12.67 1.33 10.39
CA ASN A 38 -12.19 0.71 11.62
C ASN A 38 -12.01 -0.82 11.52
N SER A 39 -11.55 -1.33 10.38
CA SER A 39 -11.32 -2.76 10.16
C SER A 39 -10.01 -2.97 9.39
N CYS A 40 -9.28 -4.03 9.74
CA CYS A 40 -8.08 -4.47 9.03
C CYS A 40 -8.46 -5.19 7.74
N TYR A 41 -7.80 -4.89 6.64
CA TYR A 41 -8.03 -5.54 5.34
C TYR A 41 -7.71 -7.04 5.35
N TYR A 42 -6.70 -7.47 6.12
CA TYR A 42 -6.23 -8.86 6.07
C TYR A 42 -6.96 -9.78 7.06
N CYS A 43 -7.07 -9.37 8.33
CA CYS A 43 -7.69 -10.20 9.36
C CYS A 43 -9.15 -9.84 9.64
N GLU A 44 -9.69 -8.83 8.95
CA GLU A 44 -11.07 -8.33 9.05
C GLU A 44 -11.49 -7.86 10.46
N SER A 45 -10.56 -7.88 11.41
CA SER A 45 -10.82 -7.59 12.81
C SER A 45 -11.05 -6.09 13.02
N PRO A 46 -12.01 -5.71 13.90
CA PRO A 46 -12.24 -4.32 14.26
C PRO A 46 -10.96 -3.69 14.85
N THR A 47 -10.42 -2.69 14.15
CA THR A 47 -9.21 -1.98 14.53
C THR A 47 -9.46 -0.48 14.42
N PRO A 48 -9.32 0.29 15.52
CA PRO A 48 -9.53 1.73 15.47
C PRO A 48 -8.71 2.40 14.38
N ALA A 49 -9.30 3.37 13.69
CA ALA A 49 -8.70 4.09 12.58
C ALA A 49 -7.27 4.52 12.92
N LYS A 50 -7.02 5.08 14.10
CA LYS A 50 -5.69 5.52 14.56
C LYS A 50 -4.63 4.41 14.65
N LYS A 51 -5.02 3.16 14.89
CA LYS A 51 -4.13 1.99 14.96
C LYS A 51 -3.85 1.34 13.59
N LEU A 52 -4.63 1.68 12.56
CA LEU A 52 -4.43 1.17 11.20
C LEU A 52 -3.23 1.84 10.50
N THR A 53 -2.39 1.01 9.88
CA THR A 53 -1.30 1.38 8.97
C THR A 53 -1.75 1.30 7.52
N MET A 54 -0.96 1.88 6.61
CA MET A 54 -1.18 1.77 5.17
C MET A 54 -0.18 0.78 4.61
N ASP A 55 -0.67 -0.24 3.95
CA ASP A 55 0.13 -1.29 3.32
C ASP A 55 -0.15 -1.39 1.81
N HIS A 56 0.84 -1.92 1.09
CA HIS A 56 0.78 -2.18 -0.34
C HIS A 56 0.49 -3.66 -0.56
N VAL A 57 -0.68 -3.99 -1.12
CA VAL A 57 -1.08 -5.39 -1.39
C VAL A 57 -0.05 -6.07 -2.31
N VAL A 58 0.33 -5.40 -3.40
CA VAL A 58 1.51 -5.74 -4.19
C VAL A 58 2.66 -4.89 -3.69
N PRO A 59 3.73 -5.49 -3.12
CA PRO A 59 4.87 -4.74 -2.61
C PRO A 59 5.56 -3.90 -3.69
N LEU A 60 6.07 -2.73 -3.30
CA LEU A 60 6.82 -1.86 -4.22
C LEU A 60 8.04 -2.57 -4.83
N ALA A 61 8.70 -3.45 -4.06
CA ALA A 61 9.85 -4.24 -4.55
C ALA A 61 9.47 -5.28 -5.61
N ARG A 62 8.18 -5.59 -5.77
CA ARG A 62 7.64 -6.51 -6.78
C ARG A 62 6.89 -5.76 -7.89
N GLY A 63 7.22 -4.48 -8.10
CA GLY A 63 6.57 -3.65 -9.12
C GLY A 63 5.21 -3.06 -8.72
N GLY A 64 4.81 -3.20 -7.45
CA GLY A 64 3.61 -2.55 -6.92
C GLY A 64 3.66 -1.03 -7.01
N ARG A 65 2.50 -0.40 -7.14
CA ARG A 65 2.36 1.06 -7.26
C ARG A 65 1.55 1.64 -6.10
N SER A 66 1.81 2.89 -5.75
CA SER A 66 1.06 3.65 -4.75
C SER A 66 -0.21 4.24 -5.35
N ILE A 67 -1.17 3.37 -5.67
CA ILE A 67 -2.49 3.71 -6.19
C ILE A 67 -3.57 3.23 -5.22
N LYS A 68 -4.75 3.85 -5.25
CA LYS A 68 -5.84 3.58 -4.29
C LYS A 68 -6.25 2.10 -4.23
N SER A 69 -6.22 1.38 -5.36
CA SER A 69 -6.57 -0.04 -5.43
C SER A 69 -5.52 -0.97 -4.80
N ASN A 70 -4.26 -0.51 -4.67
CA ASN A 70 -3.17 -1.30 -4.11
C ASN A 70 -2.88 -0.93 -2.64
N LEU A 71 -3.54 0.09 -2.10
CA LEU A 71 -3.31 0.59 -0.76
C LEU A 71 -4.46 0.21 0.16
N VAL A 72 -4.14 -0.50 1.25
CA VAL A 72 -5.13 -1.02 2.19
C VAL A 72 -4.82 -0.63 3.63
N PRO A 73 -5.84 -0.45 4.49
CA PRO A 73 -5.65 -0.33 5.92
C PRO A 73 -5.39 -1.69 6.54
N CYS A 74 -4.31 -1.84 7.30
CA CYS A 74 -4.02 -3.07 8.06
C CYS A 74 -3.63 -2.76 9.50
N CYS A 75 -3.76 -3.74 10.40
CA CYS A 75 -3.21 -3.66 11.75
C CYS A 75 -1.69 -3.89 11.73
N LYS A 76 -1.02 -3.65 12.87
CA LYS A 76 0.42 -3.92 13.04
C LYS A 76 0.75 -5.39 13.39
N SER A 77 -0.28 -6.18 13.67
CA SER A 77 -0.22 -7.52 14.26
C SER A 77 0.42 -8.55 13.34
#